data_AF-A0A2J7ZI58-F1
#
_entry.id   AF-A0A2J7ZI58-F1
#
_cell.length_a   1.000
_cell.length_b   1.000
_cell.length_c   1.000
_cell.angle_alpha   90.00
_cell.angle_beta   90.00
_cell.angle_gamma   90.00
#
_symmetry.space_group_name_H-M   'P 1'
#
loop_
_entity.id
_entity.type
_entity.pdbx_description
1 polymer ?
#
loop_
_entity_poly.entity_id
_entity_poly.type
_entity_poly.pdbx_seq_one_letter_code
_entity_poly.pdbx_strand_id
1 'polypeptide(L)'
;DLAKNYEDPGPLLDCVVWHDGSLWRAALDTAAMHPPASGKGALADFTPLASYAEERQYGTFSELDSCNFTLSVLDGGRTLSVVVDCGAHGTHVAGITAAHFPDDPGSNGIAPGAQIKP
;
A
#
# COMPACT_ATOMS: atom_id res chain seq x y z
N ASP A 1 19.09 -33.13 0.69
CA ASP A 1 18.88 -32.56 -0.65
C ASP A 1 17.55 -31.82 -0.88
N LEU A 2 16.56 -31.81 0.05
CA LEU A 2 15.34 -30.99 -0.13
C LEU A 2 15.58 -29.46 0.00
N ALA A 3 16.53 -29.03 0.85
CA ALA A 3 16.76 -27.62 1.12
C ALA A 3 17.52 -26.86 0.00
N LYS A 4 18.20 -27.56 -0.91
CA LYS A 4 19.01 -26.92 -1.97
C LYS A 4 18.17 -26.40 -3.15
N ASN A 5 16.94 -26.87 -3.28
CA ASN A 5 16.00 -26.48 -4.34
C ASN A 5 14.75 -25.78 -3.80
N TYR A 6 14.73 -25.42 -2.51
CA TYR A 6 13.62 -24.68 -1.93
C TYR A 6 13.79 -23.20 -2.24
N GLU A 7 12.94 -22.67 -3.11
CA GLU A 7 12.75 -21.23 -3.26
C GLU A 7 11.62 -20.79 -2.34
N ASP A 8 11.91 -19.84 -1.46
CA ASP A 8 10.89 -19.17 -0.67
C ASP A 8 10.18 -18.16 -1.59
N PRO A 9 8.88 -18.37 -1.93
CA PRO A 9 8.14 -17.42 -2.76
C PRO A 9 7.88 -16.10 -2.04
N GLY A 10 8.27 -16.00 -0.76
CA GLY A 10 7.92 -14.90 0.11
C GLY A 10 6.48 -15.04 0.61
N PRO A 11 5.91 -13.95 1.15
CA PRO A 11 4.57 -13.99 1.71
C PRO A 11 3.51 -14.22 0.63
N LEU A 12 2.65 -15.21 0.87
CA LEU A 12 1.44 -15.44 0.09
C LEU A 12 0.26 -14.76 0.80
N LEU A 13 -0.47 -13.93 0.07
CA LEU A 13 -1.59 -13.16 0.59
C LEU A 13 -2.87 -13.54 -0.14
N ASP A 14 -3.93 -13.75 0.64
CA ASP A 14 -5.28 -13.88 0.09
C ASP A 14 -5.88 -12.49 -0.14
N CYS A 15 -6.52 -12.30 -1.28
CA CYS A 15 -7.20 -11.05 -1.60
C CYS A 15 -8.56 -11.30 -2.23
N VAL A 16 -9.50 -10.38 -1.96
CA VAL A 16 -10.83 -10.38 -2.57
C VAL A 16 -11.07 -9.02 -3.18
N VAL A 17 -11.49 -9.00 -4.44
CA VAL A 17 -11.84 -7.79 -5.19
C VAL A 17 -13.33 -7.84 -5.53
N TRP A 18 -14.05 -6.76 -5.28
CA TRP A 18 -15.46 -6.64 -5.62
C TRP A 18 -15.83 -5.20 -5.95
N HIS A 19 -16.98 -5.01 -6.59
CA HIS A 19 -17.55 -3.68 -6.82
C HIS A 19 -18.67 -3.44 -5.81
N ASP A 20 -18.63 -2.35 -5.05
CA ASP A 20 -19.63 -2.04 -4.01
C ASP A 20 -20.88 -1.31 -4.53
N GLY A 21 -20.93 -1.04 -5.83
CA GLY A 21 -21.97 -0.26 -6.50
C GLY A 21 -21.54 1.17 -6.83
N SER A 22 -20.46 1.64 -6.22
CA SER A 22 -19.83 2.93 -6.49
C SER A 22 -18.38 2.80 -6.97
N LEU A 23 -17.59 2.00 -6.26
CA LEU A 23 -16.15 1.85 -6.46
C LEU A 23 -15.75 0.38 -6.43
N TRP A 24 -14.62 0.09 -7.06
CA TRP A 24 -13.91 -1.17 -6.84
C TRP A 24 -13.22 -1.16 -5.48
N ARG A 25 -13.44 -2.23 -4.72
CA ARG A 25 -12.87 -2.47 -3.41
C ARG A 25 -11.99 -3.72 -3.46
N ALA A 26 -10.93 -3.69 -2.68
CA ALA A 26 -10.09 -4.85 -2.46
C ALA A 26 -9.72 -4.96 -0.98
N ALA A 27 -9.80 -6.17 -0.44
CA ALA A 27 -9.31 -6.51 0.89
C ALA A 27 -8.14 -7.50 0.75
N LEU A 28 -7.08 -7.28 1.52
CA LEU A 28 -5.92 -8.17 1.61
C LEU A 28 -5.88 -8.74 3.01
N ASP A 29 -5.78 -10.06 3.13
CA ASP A 29 -5.54 -10.72 4.40
C ASP A 29 -4.05 -10.70 4.72
N THR A 30 -3.64 -9.78 5.59
CA THR A 30 -2.25 -9.68 6.04
C THR A 30 -2.03 -10.39 7.38
N ALA A 31 -2.97 -11.21 7.88
CA ALA A 31 -2.93 -11.77 9.24
C ALA A 31 -1.63 -12.53 9.55
N ALA A 32 -1.14 -13.30 8.57
CA ALA A 32 0.12 -14.05 8.70
C ALA A 32 1.37 -13.18 8.91
N MET A 33 1.29 -11.88 8.61
CA MET A 33 2.35 -10.90 8.82
C MET A 33 2.24 -10.19 10.18
N HIS A 34 1.12 -10.34 10.88
CA HIS A 34 0.94 -9.79 12.23
C HIS A 34 1.38 -10.80 13.29
N PRO A 35 1.75 -10.35 14.50
CA PRO A 35 2.04 -11.25 15.61
C PRO A 35 0.87 -12.22 15.88
N PRO A 36 1.12 -13.48 16.31
CA PRO A 36 0.09 -14.51 16.52
C PRO A 36 -1.04 -14.13 17.48
N ALA A 37 -0.88 -13.08 18.28
CA ALA A 37 -1.86 -12.57 19.24
C ALA A 37 -2.59 -11.29 18.77
N SER A 38 -2.44 -10.91 17.50
CA SER A 38 -3.02 -9.67 16.95
C SER A 38 -4.55 -9.69 16.83
N GLY A 39 -5.20 -10.85 16.97
CA GLY A 39 -6.64 -11.00 16.86
C GLY A 39 -7.19 -10.83 15.44
N LYS A 40 -6.31 -10.64 14.44
CA LYS A 40 -6.66 -10.58 13.02
C LYS A 40 -6.49 -11.96 12.43
N GLY A 41 -7.58 -12.56 11.99
CA GLY A 41 -7.56 -13.91 11.42
C GLY A 41 -8.66 -14.16 10.41
N ALA A 42 -9.60 -13.23 10.27
CA ALA A 42 -10.59 -13.25 9.21
C ALA A 42 -10.37 -12.05 8.28
N LEU A 43 -10.65 -12.22 6.99
CA LEU A 43 -10.60 -11.14 6.01
C LEU A 43 -11.46 -9.92 6.41
N ALA A 44 -12.56 -10.17 7.14
CA ALA A 44 -13.45 -9.13 7.64
C ALA A 44 -12.80 -8.20 8.70
N ASP A 45 -11.66 -8.59 9.27
CA ASP A 45 -10.90 -7.78 10.23
C ASP A 45 -10.07 -6.68 9.52
N PHE A 46 -9.95 -6.75 8.19
CA PHE A 46 -9.19 -5.79 7.38
C PHE A 46 -10.11 -4.79 6.70
N THR A 47 -9.70 -3.51 6.69
CA THR A 47 -10.44 -2.45 6.02
C THR A 47 -10.29 -2.58 4.50
N PRO A 48 -11.38 -2.72 3.73
CA PRO A 48 -11.31 -2.74 2.28
C PRO A 48 -10.85 -1.38 1.74
N LEU A 49 -9.89 -1.39 0.82
CA LEU A 49 -9.38 -0.18 0.17
C LEU A 49 -9.93 -0.06 -1.24
N ALA A 50 -10.14 1.18 -1.69
CA ALA A 50 -10.32 1.50 -3.11
C ALA A 50 -8.97 1.75 -3.79
N SER A 51 -9.00 2.02 -5.10
CA SER A 51 -7.81 2.52 -5.79
C SER A 51 -7.34 3.83 -5.16
N TYR A 52 -6.03 4.00 -4.96
CA TYR A 52 -5.48 5.18 -4.26
C TYR A 52 -5.94 6.52 -4.87
N ALA A 53 -6.10 6.56 -6.19
CA ALA A 53 -6.58 7.75 -6.89
C ALA A 53 -7.98 8.20 -6.46
N GLU A 54 -8.81 7.31 -5.94
CA GLU A 54 -10.19 7.57 -5.53
C GLU A 54 -10.25 8.15 -4.12
N GLU A 55 -9.61 7.49 -3.14
CA GLU A 55 -9.79 7.81 -1.71
C GLU A 55 -8.48 8.15 -0.98
N ARG A 56 -7.32 8.04 -1.64
CA ARG A 56 -5.97 8.29 -1.07
C ARG A 56 -5.68 7.51 0.20
N GLN A 57 -6.27 6.33 0.33
CA GLN A 57 -6.07 5.42 1.45
C GLN A 57 -4.91 4.47 1.20
N TYR A 58 -4.25 4.06 2.29
CA TYR A 58 -3.19 3.06 2.29
C TYR A 58 -3.40 2.06 3.41
N GLY A 59 -2.83 0.87 3.25
CA GLY A 59 -2.72 -0.14 4.30
C GLY A 59 -1.27 -0.29 4.74
N THR A 60 -1.06 -0.99 5.85
CA THR A 60 0.27 -1.34 6.36
C THR A 60 0.30 -2.85 6.59
N PHE A 61 1.30 -3.54 6.03
CA PHE A 61 1.40 -5.00 6.13
C PHE A 61 1.57 -5.48 7.58
N SER A 62 2.52 -4.91 8.30
CA SER A 62 2.76 -5.14 9.73
C SER A 62 3.45 -3.93 10.36
N GLU A 63 3.34 -3.80 11.68
CA GLU A 63 4.08 -2.76 12.41
C GLU A 63 5.60 -3.00 12.38
N LEU A 64 6.02 -4.27 12.36
CA LEU A 64 7.42 -4.67 12.33
C LEU A 64 8.11 -4.26 11.02
N ASP A 65 7.43 -4.47 9.90
CA ASP A 65 7.97 -4.17 8.58
C ASP A 65 7.80 -2.68 8.23
N SER A 66 6.83 -2.00 8.87
CA SER A 66 6.46 -0.60 8.59
C SER A 66 6.25 -0.31 7.09
N CYS A 67 5.85 -1.34 6.34
CA CYS A 67 5.70 -1.29 4.90
C CYS A 67 4.26 -0.92 4.55
N ASN A 68 4.09 0.30 4.05
CA ASN A 68 2.80 0.78 3.58
C ASN A 68 2.57 0.37 2.13
N PHE A 69 1.32 0.03 1.81
CA PHE A 69 0.90 -0.30 0.47
C PHE A 69 -0.35 0.47 0.08
N THR A 70 -0.50 0.69 -1.22
CA THR A 70 -1.70 1.23 -1.84
C THR A 70 -2.21 0.26 -2.89
N LEU A 71 -3.49 0.37 -3.26
CA LEU A 71 -4.10 -0.51 -4.25
C LEU A 71 -4.48 0.26 -5.51
N SER A 72 -4.53 -0.46 -6.63
CA SER A 72 -5.18 -0.03 -7.86
C SER A 72 -5.89 -1.21 -8.49
N VAL A 73 -7.17 -1.05 -8.81
CA VAL A 73 -7.97 -2.07 -9.47
C VAL A 73 -8.10 -1.71 -10.95
N LEU A 74 -7.53 -2.56 -11.80
CA LEU A 74 -7.42 -2.35 -13.24
C LEU A 74 -8.34 -3.30 -14.00
N ASP A 75 -8.52 -3.04 -15.29
CA ASP A 75 -9.19 -3.95 -16.23
C ASP A 75 -10.61 -4.37 -15.82
N GLY A 76 -11.34 -3.47 -15.15
CA GLY A 76 -12.70 -3.74 -14.67
C GLY A 76 -12.75 -4.80 -13.57
N GLY A 77 -11.78 -4.79 -12.64
CA GLY A 77 -11.74 -5.73 -11.51
C GLY A 77 -10.91 -6.99 -11.75
N ARG A 78 -10.36 -7.18 -12.96
CA ARG A 78 -9.62 -8.40 -13.31
C ARG A 78 -8.19 -8.43 -12.79
N THR A 79 -7.64 -7.25 -12.51
CA THR A 79 -6.25 -7.11 -12.08
C THR A 79 -6.19 -6.24 -10.84
N LEU A 80 -5.69 -6.81 -9.73
CA LEU A 80 -5.34 -6.06 -8.53
C LEU A 80 -3.85 -5.73 -8.58
N SER A 81 -3.51 -4.44 -8.55
CA SER A 81 -2.14 -3.96 -8.37
C SER A 81 -1.94 -3.52 -6.93
N VAL A 82 -0.99 -4.17 -6.26
CA VAL A 82 -0.53 -3.79 -4.91
C VAL A 82 0.78 -3.03 -5.08
N VAL A 83 0.80 -1.77 -4.65
CA VAL A 83 1.92 -0.85 -4.86
C VAL A 83 2.55 -0.51 -3.53
N VAL A 84 3.85 -0.74 -3.41
CA VAL A 84 4.68 -0.38 -2.26
C VAL A 84 5.78 0.58 -2.71
N ASP A 85 6.20 1.49 -1.83
CA ASP A 85 7.41 2.27 -2.09
C ASP A 85 8.63 1.38 -1.84
N CYS A 86 9.41 1.11 -2.88
CA CYS A 86 10.63 0.32 -2.77
C CYS A 86 11.84 1.25 -2.72
N GLY A 87 12.03 1.88 -1.56
CA GLY A 87 13.21 2.69 -1.24
C GLY A 87 13.01 4.21 -1.32
N ALA A 88 13.93 4.95 -0.72
CA ALA A 88 13.75 6.38 -0.47
C ALA A 88 13.84 7.29 -1.72
N HIS A 89 14.22 6.77 -2.88
CA HIS A 89 14.54 7.63 -4.03
C HIS A 89 13.31 8.37 -4.57
N GLY A 90 12.19 7.66 -4.77
CA GLY A 90 10.95 8.29 -5.26
C GLY A 90 10.45 9.37 -4.30
N THR A 91 10.40 9.04 -3.02
CA THR A 91 10.00 9.97 -1.95
C THR A 91 10.95 11.17 -1.82
N HIS A 92 12.26 10.97 -1.99
CA HIS A 92 13.22 12.08 -1.99
C HIS A 92 13.01 13.03 -3.17
N VAL A 93 12.83 12.50 -4.39
CA VAL A 93 12.55 13.31 -5.60
C VAL A 93 11.23 14.06 -5.46
N ALA A 94 10.21 13.40 -4.90
CA ALA A 94 8.93 14.03 -4.58
C ALA A 94 9.11 15.21 -3.61
N GLY A 95 9.93 15.03 -2.57
CA GLY A 95 10.24 16.07 -1.59
C GLY A 95 10.91 17.30 -2.21
N ILE A 96 11.98 17.10 -3.01
CA ILE A 96 12.65 18.19 -3.73
C ILE A 96 11.65 18.97 -4.60
N THR A 97 10.71 18.27 -5.22
CA THR A 97 9.77 18.87 -6.17
C THR A 97 8.67 19.66 -5.46
N ALA A 98 8.02 19.08 -4.45
CA ALA A 98 6.74 19.59 -3.94
C ALA A 98 6.53 19.45 -2.42
N ALA A 99 7.58 19.23 -1.61
CA ALA A 99 7.41 19.24 -0.16
C ALA A 99 6.82 20.59 0.32
N HIS A 100 5.89 20.54 1.28
CA HIS A 100 5.18 21.70 1.79
C HIS A 100 5.27 21.77 3.32
N PHE A 101 6.04 22.73 3.82
CA PHE A 101 6.28 23.05 5.21
C PHE A 101 5.80 24.48 5.49
N PRO A 102 4.53 24.67 5.90
CA PRO A 102 3.98 26.01 6.11
C PRO A 102 4.67 26.79 7.23
N ASP A 103 5.15 26.08 8.26
CA ASP A 103 5.82 26.66 9.42
C ASP A 103 7.34 26.84 9.22
N ASP A 104 7.92 26.20 8.20
CA ASP A 104 9.32 26.34 7.81
C ASP A 104 9.45 26.40 6.27
N PRO A 105 9.14 27.55 5.64
CA PRO A 105 9.16 27.67 4.19
C PRO A 105 10.52 27.44 3.54
N GLY A 106 11.62 27.49 4.32
CA GLY A 106 12.97 27.20 3.85
C GLY A 106 13.19 25.72 3.51
N SER A 107 12.35 24.84 4.06
CA SER A 107 12.36 23.40 3.80
C SER A 107 11.43 22.97 2.65
N ASN A 108 10.76 23.91 1.98
CA ASN A 108 9.85 23.61 0.86
C ASN A 108 10.59 23.01 -0.36
N GLY A 109 9.85 22.20 -1.11
CA GLY A 109 10.23 21.87 -2.48
C GLY A 109 10.11 23.07 -3.42
N ILE A 110 10.53 22.90 -4.68
CA ILE A 110 10.49 23.97 -5.69
C ILE A 110 9.07 24.49 -5.96
N ALA A 111 8.07 23.60 -5.91
CA ALA A 111 6.67 23.91 -6.17
C ALA A 111 5.77 23.30 -5.06
N PRO A 112 5.75 23.89 -3.85
CA PRO A 112 5.06 23.31 -2.69
C PRO A 112 3.53 23.25 -2.83
N GLY A 113 2.94 23.99 -3.78
CA GLY A 113 1.52 23.91 -4.11
C GLY A 113 1.16 22.81 -5.12
N ALA A 114 2.14 22.08 -5.66
CA ALA A 114 1.90 21.03 -6.63
C ALA A 114 1.37 19.75 -5.95
N GLN A 115 0.53 19.00 -6.67
CA GLN A 115 0.11 17.67 -6.25
C GLN A 115 0.84 16.62 -7.08
N ILE A 116 1.52 15.70 -6.41
CA ILE A 116 2.16 14.55 -7.05
C ILE A 116 1.11 13.46 -7.19
N LYS A 117 0.95 12.95 -8.42
CA LYS A 117 0.15 11.75 -8.67
C LYS A 117 1.05 10.53 -8.48
N PRO A 118 0.68 9.57 -7.61
CA PRO A 118 1.30 8.26 -7.57
C PRO A 118 0.84 7.39 -8.74
#